data_AF-A0A8H8JVU1-F1
#
_entry.id   AF-A0A8H8JVU1-F1
#
_cell.length_a   1.000
_cell.length_b   1.000
_cell.length_c   1.000
_cell.angle_alpha   90.00
_cell.angle_beta   90.00
_cell.angle_gamma   90.00
#
_symmetry.space_group_name_H-M   'P 1'
#
loop_
_entity.id
_entity.type
_entity.pdbx_description
1 polymer ?
#
loop_
_entity_poly.entity_id
_entity_poly.type
_entity_poly.pdbx_seq_one_letter_code
_entity_poly.pdbx_strand_id
1 'polypeptide(L)'
;MAARFLTSNPALAPLFAAVGAGMVGASWFGFHVLKNNQEVLIARGQNPTPWNNVRQDQNTKLYSPNLDFWKSRQGMPDPRSSFTDTLMKAEMKVQDAALAASNKVHDIKERALGRS
;
A
#
# COMPACT_ATOMS: atom_id res chain seq x y z
N MET A 1 -41.87 -15.48 0.75
CA MET A 1 -43.00 -14.88 0.00
C MET A 1 -42.56 -14.18 -1.28
N ALA A 2 -41.51 -13.35 -1.27
CA ALA A 2 -41.09 -12.57 -2.45
C ALA A 2 -40.70 -13.41 -3.69
N ALA A 3 -40.00 -14.53 -3.53
CA ALA A 3 -39.61 -15.38 -4.67
C ALA A 3 -40.81 -15.95 -5.43
N ARG A 4 -41.88 -16.34 -4.71
CA ARG A 4 -43.11 -16.86 -5.33
C ARG A 4 -43.93 -15.77 -6.03
N PHE A 5 -43.80 -14.51 -5.59
CA PHE A 5 -44.43 -13.34 -6.20
C PHE A 5 -43.77 -12.95 -7.53
N LEU A 6 -42.43 -13.08 -7.61
CA LEU A 6 -41.65 -12.86 -8.83
C LEU A 6 -41.94 -13.90 -9.92
N THR A 7 -42.08 -15.18 -9.55
CA THR A 7 -42.41 -16.24 -10.52
C THR A 7 -43.84 -16.14 -11.05
N SER A 8 -44.77 -15.56 -10.28
CA SER A 8 -46.14 -15.32 -10.72
C SER A 8 -46.30 -14.03 -11.51
N ASN A 9 -45.35 -13.10 -11.43
CA ASN A 9 -45.38 -11.81 -12.11
C ASN A 9 -44.02 -11.50 -12.79
N PRO A 10 -43.70 -12.13 -13.93
CA PRO A 10 -42.40 -11.99 -14.58
C PRO A 10 -42.10 -10.56 -15.06
N ALA A 11 -43.13 -9.74 -15.31
CA ALA A 11 -42.97 -8.33 -15.67
C ALA A 11 -42.32 -7.47 -14.58
N LEU A 12 -42.39 -7.89 -13.31
CA LEU A 12 -41.79 -7.16 -12.18
C LEU A 12 -40.33 -7.55 -11.92
N ALA A 13 -39.87 -8.67 -12.47
CA ALA A 13 -38.49 -9.15 -12.32
C ALA A 13 -37.41 -8.10 -12.65
N PRO A 14 -37.47 -7.34 -13.76
CA PRO A 14 -36.44 -6.34 -14.06
C PRO A 14 -36.37 -5.21 -13.01
N LEU A 15 -37.49 -4.84 -12.39
CA LEU A 15 -37.51 -3.80 -11.36
C LEU A 15 -36.83 -4.28 -10.07
N PHE A 16 -37.14 -5.49 -9.62
CA PHE A 16 -36.47 -6.10 -8.47
C PHE A 16 -34.98 -6.34 -8.74
N ALA A 17 -34.61 -6.71 -9.97
CA ALA A 17 -33.22 -6.86 -10.37
C ALA A 17 -32.46 -5.53 -10.29
N ALA A 18 -33.03 -4.43 -10.80
CA ALA A 18 -32.41 -3.11 -10.73
C ALA A 18 -32.22 -2.63 -9.27
N VAL A 19 -33.23 -2.79 -8.42
CA VAL A 19 -33.14 -2.41 -7.00
C VAL A 19 -32.15 -3.30 -6.26
N GLY A 20 -32.21 -4.61 -6.48
CA GLY A 20 -31.29 -5.58 -5.87
C GLY A 20 -29.84 -5.31 -6.27
N ALA A 21 -29.58 -5.05 -7.56
CA ALA A 21 -28.27 -4.66 -8.05
C ALA A 21 -27.79 -3.35 -7.41
N GLY A 22 -28.67 -2.38 -7.22
CA GLY A 22 -28.35 -1.12 -6.52
C GLY A 22 -27.94 -1.34 -5.08
N MET A 23 -28.69 -2.14 -4.32
CA MET A 23 -28.36 -2.44 -2.91
C MET A 23 -27.02 -3.17 -2.79
N VAL A 24 -26.80 -4.20 -3.61
CA VAL A 24 -25.54 -4.96 -3.63
C VAL A 24 -24.38 -4.06 -4.04
N GLY A 25 -24.56 -3.23 -5.07
CA GLY A 25 -23.53 -2.30 -5.54
C GLY A 25 -23.15 -1.27 -4.48
N ALA A 26 -24.13 -0.71 -3.75
CA ALA A 26 -23.88 0.23 -2.68
C ALA A 26 -23.12 -0.41 -1.51
N SER A 27 -23.54 -1.59 -1.07
CA SER A 27 -22.84 -2.33 0.00
C SER A 27 -21.41 -2.71 -0.41
N TRP A 28 -21.23 -3.19 -1.64
CA TRP A 28 -19.92 -3.51 -2.19
C TRP A 28 -19.01 -2.28 -2.24
N PHE A 29 -19.49 -1.16 -2.78
CA PHE A 29 -18.69 0.06 -2.92
C PHE A 29 -18.28 0.61 -1.56
N GLY A 30 -19.20 0.61 -0.59
CA GLY A 30 -18.88 0.94 0.80
C GLY A 30 -17.73 0.06 1.31
N PHE A 31 -17.89 -1.25 1.27
CA PHE A 31 -16.84 -2.17 1.73
C PHE A 31 -15.50 -1.99 1.00
N HIS A 32 -15.54 -1.76 -0.31
CA HIS A 32 -14.35 -1.49 -1.12
C HIS A 32 -13.61 -0.24 -0.64
N VAL A 33 -14.32 0.87 -0.40
CA VAL A 33 -13.73 2.12 0.11
C VAL A 33 -13.14 1.92 1.49
N LEU A 34 -13.84 1.22 2.38
CA LEU A 34 -13.36 0.97 3.74
C LEU A 34 -12.06 0.15 3.77
N LYS A 35 -11.89 -0.80 2.83
CA LYS A 35 -10.73 -1.70 2.82
C LYS A 35 -9.54 -1.15 2.04
N ASN A 36 -9.80 -0.53 0.88
CA ASN A 36 -8.75 -0.23 -0.10
C ASN A 36 -8.41 1.26 -0.19
N ASN A 37 -9.24 2.15 0.37
CA ASN A 37 -8.99 3.59 0.27
C ASN A 37 -7.97 4.05 1.30
N GLN A 38 -7.06 4.91 0.87
CA GLN A 38 -6.01 5.47 1.71
C GLN A 38 -6.50 6.58 2.66
N GLU A 39 -7.65 7.18 2.36
CA GLU A 39 -8.24 8.27 3.13
C GLU A 39 -8.98 7.78 4.38
N VAL A 40 -9.27 6.48 4.46
CA VAL A 40 -10.13 5.91 5.50
C VAL A 40 -9.28 5.12 6.49
N LEU A 41 -9.26 5.58 7.75
CA LEU A 41 -8.46 4.97 8.80
C LEU A 41 -9.33 4.11 9.72
N ILE A 42 -9.49 2.83 9.38
CA ILE A 42 -10.26 1.86 10.18
C ILE A 42 -9.36 0.99 11.05
N ALA A 43 -8.24 0.51 10.50
CA ALA A 43 -7.34 -0.42 11.17
C ALA A 43 -6.06 0.28 11.67
N ARG A 44 -6.22 1.25 12.58
CA ARG A 44 -5.09 2.04 13.12
C ARG A 44 -3.94 1.20 13.68
N GLY A 45 -4.26 0.06 14.30
CA GLY A 45 -3.25 -0.83 14.89
C GLY A 45 -2.43 -1.64 13.89
N GLN A 46 -2.92 -1.85 12.66
CA GLN A 46 -2.23 -2.61 11.62
C GLN A 46 -1.49 -1.70 10.65
N ASN A 47 -2.13 -0.62 10.22
CA ASN A 47 -1.55 0.36 9.31
C ASN A 47 -2.03 1.77 9.69
N PRO A 48 -1.30 2.49 10.56
CA PRO A 48 -1.68 3.82 11.02
C PRO A 48 -1.51 4.89 9.94
N THR A 49 -0.80 4.61 8.84
CA THR A 49 -0.53 5.59 7.78
C THR A 49 -0.82 4.99 6.39
N PRO A 50 -2.10 4.74 6.06
CA PRO A 50 -2.47 4.08 4.80
C PRO A 50 -2.03 4.86 3.55
N TRP A 51 -2.04 6.20 3.59
CA TRP A 51 -1.54 7.08 2.53
C TRP A 51 -0.07 6.87 2.13
N ASN A 52 0.75 6.27 2.99
CA ASN A 52 2.15 5.99 2.67
C ASN A 52 2.35 4.77 1.75
N ASN A 53 1.33 3.93 1.54
CA ASN A 53 1.46 2.68 0.77
C ASN A 53 1.03 2.82 -0.69
N VAL A 54 0.82 4.06 -1.14
CA VAL A 54 0.24 4.36 -2.43
C VAL A 54 1.38 4.53 -3.42
N ARG A 55 1.41 3.64 -4.39
CA ARG A 55 2.45 3.61 -5.42
C ARG A 55 2.11 4.51 -6.60
N GLN A 56 3.13 4.95 -7.33
CA GLN A 56 2.98 5.81 -8.50
C GLN A 56 2.27 5.15 -9.69
N ASP A 57 2.28 3.83 -9.77
CA ASP A 57 1.60 3.04 -10.80
C ASP A 57 0.16 2.64 -10.42
N GLN A 58 -0.27 2.97 -9.21
CA GLN A 58 -1.60 2.60 -8.73
C GLN A 58 -2.59 3.76 -8.82
N ASN A 59 -3.74 3.47 -9.42
CA ASN A 59 -4.86 4.39 -9.45
C ASN A 59 -5.66 4.30 -8.14
N THR A 60 -5.75 5.40 -7.40
CA THR A 60 -6.58 5.50 -6.18
C THR A 60 -8.08 5.63 -6.48
N LYS A 61 -8.46 6.04 -7.69
CA LYS A 61 -9.87 6.23 -8.06
C LYS A 61 -10.51 4.87 -8.34
N LEU A 62 -11.83 4.78 -8.14
CA LEU A 62 -12.60 3.58 -8.50
C LEU A 62 -12.36 3.16 -9.97
N TYR A 63 -12.22 4.13 -10.86
CA TYR A 63 -11.90 3.91 -12.26
C TYR A 63 -11.07 5.08 -12.81
N SER A 64 -10.15 4.75 -13.72
CA SER A 64 -9.40 5.74 -14.50
C SER A 64 -9.44 5.33 -15.97
N PRO A 65 -9.91 6.20 -16.88
CA PRO A 65 -9.96 5.88 -18.30
C PRO A 65 -8.57 5.86 -18.96
N ASN A 66 -7.56 6.47 -18.33
CA ASN A 66 -6.22 6.57 -18.88
C ASN A 66 -5.32 5.46 -18.33
N LEU A 67 -5.45 4.26 -18.90
CA LEU A 67 -4.67 3.09 -18.49
C LEU A 67 -3.17 3.24 -18.81
N ASP A 68 -2.84 3.89 -19.92
CA ASP A 68 -1.45 3.97 -20.39
C ASP A 68 -0.58 4.88 -19.52
N PHE A 69 -1.18 5.92 -18.92
CA PHE A 69 -0.52 6.71 -17.88
C PHE A 69 -0.05 5.85 -16.70
N TRP A 70 -0.90 4.97 -16.18
CA TRP A 70 -0.54 4.11 -15.04
C TRP A 70 0.50 3.05 -15.43
N LYS A 71 0.38 2.47 -16.62
CA LYS A 71 1.38 1.53 -17.16
C LYS A 71 2.75 2.18 -17.30
N SER A 72 2.82 3.41 -17.80
CA SER A 72 4.10 4.13 -17.96
C SER A 72 4.83 4.41 -16.64
N ARG A 73 4.13 4.34 -15.50
CA ARG A 73 4.70 4.55 -14.17
C ARG A 73 5.09 3.24 -13.46
N GLN A 74 4.80 2.09 -14.06
CA GLN A 74 5.22 0.81 -13.51
C GLN A 74 6.74 0.75 -13.42
N GLY A 75 7.26 0.50 -12.22
CA GLY A 75 8.70 0.43 -11.96
C GLY A 75 9.40 1.79 -11.80
N MET A 76 8.67 2.91 -11.88
CA MET A 76 9.24 4.22 -11.55
C MET A 76 9.48 4.31 -10.03
N PRO A 77 10.66 4.77 -9.58
CA PRO A 77 10.92 5.00 -8.17
C PRO A 77 9.93 6.01 -7.59
N ASP A 78 9.52 5.80 -6.34
CA ASP A 78 8.67 6.77 -5.67
C ASP A 78 9.46 8.07 -5.46
N PRO A 79 8.92 9.27 -5.80
CA PRO A 79 9.62 10.54 -5.61
C PRO A 79 10.00 10.83 -4.16
N ARG A 80 9.43 10.08 -3.21
CA ARG A 80 9.79 10.15 -1.80
C ARG A 80 11.11 9.44 -1.49
N SER A 81 11.47 8.41 -2.26
CA SER A 81 12.67 7.62 -2.01
C SER A 81 13.95 8.44 -2.21
N SER A 82 13.93 9.47 -3.08
CA SER A 82 15.09 10.34 -3.28
C SER A 82 15.56 11.04 -1.99
N PHE A 83 14.64 11.33 -1.07
CA PHE A 83 14.97 11.94 0.22
C PHE A 83 15.52 10.91 1.21
N THR A 84 14.93 9.71 1.25
CA THR A 84 15.37 8.65 2.16
C THR A 84 16.69 8.03 1.72
N ASP A 85 16.91 7.86 0.41
CA ASP A 85 18.13 7.27 -0.13
C ASP A 85 19.36 8.14 0.18
N THR A 86 19.19 9.46 0.17
CA THR A 86 20.25 10.41 0.52
C THR A 86 20.62 10.31 2.00
N LEU A 87 19.62 10.21 2.89
CA LEU A 87 19.85 10.05 4.33
C LEU A 87 20.40 8.66 4.66
N MET A 88 19.82 7.59 4.12
CA MET A 88 20.33 6.23 4.31
C MET A 88 21.78 6.12 3.83
N LYS A 89 22.13 6.69 2.68
CA LYS A 89 23.51 6.69 2.18
C LYS A 89 24.46 7.47 3.09
N ALA A 90 24.00 8.54 3.73
CA ALA A 90 24.79 9.27 4.71
C ALA A 90 24.98 8.45 6.00
N GLU A 91 23.91 7.84 6.52
CA GLU A 91 23.94 6.99 7.73
C GLU A 91 24.79 5.73 7.53
N MET A 92 24.67 5.05 6.38
CA MET A 92 25.44 3.86 6.05
C MET A 92 26.95 4.16 6.03
N LYS A 93 27.37 5.29 5.44
CA LYS A 93 28.78 5.71 5.44
C LYS A 93 29.32 5.97 6.84
N VAL A 94 28.50 6.56 7.72
CA VAL A 94 28.87 6.79 9.12
C VAL A 94 28.99 5.44 9.85
N GLN A 95 28.10 4.50 9.57
CA GLN A 95 28.10 3.17 10.18
C GLN A 95 29.28 2.32 9.71
N ASP A 96 29.62 2.36 8.42
CA ASP A 96 30.82 1.72 7.87
C ASP A 96 32.10 2.28 8.47
N ALA A 97 32.18 3.61 8.63
CA ALA A 97 33.30 4.26 9.31
C ALA A 97 33.41 3.85 10.79
N ALA A 98 32.27 3.73 11.48
CA ALA A 98 32.21 3.28 12.87
C ALA A 98 32.62 1.81 13.03
N LEU A 99 32.18 0.92 12.13
CA LEU A 99 32.58 -0.49 12.11
C LEU A 99 34.07 -0.65 11.80
N ALA A 100 34.59 0.10 10.82
CA ALA A 100 36.02 0.09 10.50
C ALA A 100 36.88 0.60 11.67
N ALA A 101 36.41 1.62 12.41
CA ALA A 101 37.08 2.10 13.61
C ALA A 101 37.02 1.05 14.74
N SER A 102 35.87 0.39 14.94
CA SER A 102 35.71 -0.69 15.93
C SER A 102 36.64 -1.86 15.65
N ASN A 103 36.73 -2.33 14.40
CA ASN A 103 37.64 -3.40 14.01
C ASN A 103 39.11 -3.01 14.26
N LYS A 104 39.51 -1.78 13.93
CA LYS A 104 40.86 -1.28 14.23
C LYS A 104 41.15 -1.26 15.73
N VAL A 105 40.20 -0.84 16.55
CA VAL A 105 40.35 -0.86 18.02
C VAL A 105 40.46 -2.30 18.53
N HIS A 106 39.70 -3.23 17.95
CA HIS A 106 39.79 -4.65 18.28
C HIS A 106 41.18 -5.21 17.93
N ASP A 107 41.68 -4.94 16.72
CA ASP A 107 43.02 -5.35 16.28
C ASP A 107 44.13 -4.77 17.19
N ILE A 108 44.02 -3.49 17.58
CA ILE A 108 44.98 -2.85 18.49
C ILE A 108 44.95 -3.54 19.85
N LYS A 109 43.76 -3.90 20.35
CA LYS A 109 43.60 -4.61 21.63
C LYS A 109 44.20 -6.02 21.56
N GLU A 110 43.99 -6.74 20.47
CA GLU A 110 44.57 -8.08 20.27
C GLU A 110 46.10 -8.03 20.17
N ARG A 111 46.64 -7.03 19.45
CA ARG A 111 48.09 -6.77 19.40
C ARG A 111 48.67 -6.40 20.77
N ALA A 112 47.96 -5.59 21.56
CA ALA A 112 48.40 -5.20 22.91
C ALA A 112 48.38 -6.38 23.90
N LEU A 113 47.51 -7.37 23.69
CA LEU A 113 47.41 -8.59 24.49
C LEU A 113 48.39 -9.70 24.05
N GLY A 114 49.22 -9.45 23.03
CA GLY A 114 50.28 -10.38 22.60
C GLY A 114 49.77 -11.66 21.92
N ARG A 115 48.52 -11.67 21.45
CA ARG A 115 47.93 -12.77 20.68
C ARG A 115 47.94 -12.38 19.20
N SER A 116 48.89 -12.91 18.44
CA SER A 116 48.94 -12.87 16.97
C SER A 116 48.45 -14.18 16.38
#